data_AF-A0A358PFX3-F1
#
_entry.id   AF-A0A358PFX3-F1
#
_cell.length_a   1.000
_cell.length_b   1.000
_cell.length_c   1.000
_cell.angle_alpha   90.00
_cell.angle_beta   90.00
_cell.angle_gamma   90.00
#
_symmetry.space_group_name_H-M   'P 1'
#
loop_
_entity.id
_entity.type
_entity.pdbx_description
1 polymer ?
#
loop_
_entity_poly.entity_id
_entity_poly.type
_entity_poly.pdbx_seq_one_letter_code
_entity_poly.pdbx_strand_id
1 'polypeptide(L)'
;FQIAAHEDVIPLEELYKMCETARAMLTGDNLVGRVIARPFIGSNGKYTRTENRRDFALQPVGETILDALCGKGMDVVGIGKIEDIFAHRGITTVDHTKNNHDGIESTLRFLKEGRGDFIFTNLVDFDMLYG
;
A
#
# COMPACT_ATOMS: atom_id res chain seq x y z
N PHE A 1 -11.58 0.72 6.56
CA PHE A 1 -12.61 -0.33 6.62
C PHE A 1 -11.92 -1.67 6.43
N GLN A 2 -12.21 -2.69 7.25
CA GLN A 2 -11.53 -3.99 7.16
C GLN A 2 -12.56 -5.11 7.16
N ILE A 3 -12.34 -6.14 6.35
CA ILE A 3 -13.21 -7.33 6.27
C ILE A 3 -12.35 -8.53 6.62
N ALA A 4 -12.70 -9.22 7.72
CA ALA A 4 -12.02 -10.44 8.13
C ALA A 4 -12.91 -11.65 7.85
N ALA A 5 -12.35 -12.68 7.23
CA ALA A 5 -13.07 -13.90 6.92
C ALA A 5 -12.17 -15.13 7.10
N HIS A 6 -12.77 -16.23 7.56
CA HIS A 6 -12.07 -17.49 7.70
C HIS A 6 -11.90 -18.15 6.32
N GLU A 7 -10.67 -18.50 5.94
CA GLU A 7 -10.38 -18.98 4.57
C GLU A 7 -11.13 -20.28 4.21
N ASP A 8 -11.37 -21.17 5.18
CA ASP A 8 -12.15 -22.40 4.97
C ASP A 8 -13.67 -22.16 4.78
N VAL A 9 -14.18 -20.97 5.10
CA VAL A 9 -15.60 -20.62 5.01
C VAL A 9 -15.87 -19.70 3.82
N ILE A 10 -15.03 -18.69 3.65
CA ILE A 10 -15.11 -17.74 2.54
C ILE A 10 -13.78 -17.82 1.79
N PRO A 11 -13.77 -18.39 0.57
CA PRO A 11 -12.57 -18.44 -0.26
C PRO A 11 -11.99 -17.04 -0.49
N LEU A 12 -10.67 -16.95 -0.63
CA LEU A 12 -9.95 -15.68 -0.78
C LEU A 12 -10.49 -14.81 -1.92
N GLU A 13 -10.77 -15.40 -3.08
CA GLU A 13 -11.30 -14.66 -4.23
C GLU A 13 -12.66 -14.00 -3.92
N GLU A 14 -13.49 -14.67 -3.12
CA GLU A 14 -14.78 -14.11 -2.70
C GLU A 14 -14.58 -12.98 -1.69
N LEU A 15 -13.67 -13.15 -0.72
CA LEU A 15 -13.29 -12.08 0.21
C LEU A 15 -12.76 -10.86 -0.54
N TYR A 16 -11.91 -11.05 -1.55
CA TYR A 16 -11.40 -9.95 -2.37
C TYR A 16 -12.52 -9.25 -3.13
N LYS A 17 -13.46 -10.00 -3.72
CA LYS A 17 -14.64 -9.43 -4.39
C LYS A 17 -15.53 -8.62 -3.43
N MET A 18 -15.70 -9.07 -2.19
CA MET A 18 -16.40 -8.30 -1.15
C MET A 18 -15.67 -6.99 -0.84
N CYS A 19 -14.34 -7.04 -0.74
CA CYS A 19 -13.53 -5.83 -0.53
C CYS A 19 -13.62 -4.84 -1.70
N GLU A 20 -13.59 -5.32 -2.95
CA GLU A 20 -13.78 -4.49 -4.14
C GLU A 20 -15.16 -3.84 -4.15
N THR A 21 -16.20 -4.60 -3.81
CA THR A 21 -17.58 -4.09 -3.70
C THR A 21 -17.66 -3.00 -2.64
N ALA A 22 -17.11 -3.25 -1.45
CA ALA A 22 -17.07 -2.24 -0.38
C ALA A 22 -16.28 -0.99 -0.81
N ARG A 23 -15.17 -1.15 -1.54
CA ARG A 23 -14.37 -0.03 -2.08
C ARG A 23 -15.19 0.83 -3.06
N ALA A 24 -15.99 0.20 -3.92
CA ALA A 24 -16.89 0.91 -4.84
C ALA A 24 -18.01 1.67 -4.10
N MET A 25 -18.49 1.15 -2.97
CA MET A 25 -19.57 1.76 -2.19
C MET A 25 -19.10 2.88 -1.25
N LEU A 26 -17.90 2.77 -0.69
CA LEU A 26 -17.38 3.68 0.35
C LEU A 26 -16.79 4.97 -0.23
N THR A 27 -17.58 5.69 -1.03
CA THR A 27 -17.24 6.96 -1.69
C THR A 27 -18.13 8.11 -1.20
N GLY A 28 -17.84 9.35 -1.63
CA GLY A 28 -18.63 10.53 -1.24
C GLY A 28 -18.54 10.80 0.26
N ASP A 29 -19.68 11.03 0.93
CA ASP A 29 -19.72 11.29 2.37
C ASP A 29 -19.24 10.09 3.22
N ASN A 30 -19.24 8.88 2.64
CA ASN A 30 -18.75 7.66 3.28
C ASN A 30 -17.32 7.29 2.82
N LEU A 31 -16.53 8.28 2.39
CA LEU A 31 -15.19 8.05 1.85
C LEU A 31 -14.29 7.35 2.87
N VAL A 32 -13.83 6.15 2.52
CA VAL A 32 -12.79 5.44 3.26
C VAL A 32 -11.54 5.34 2.40
N GLY A 33 -10.38 5.81 2.88
CA GLY A 33 -9.14 5.79 2.10
C GLY A 33 -8.65 4.40 1.73
N ARG A 34 -8.97 3.37 2.52
CA ARG A 34 -8.54 1.98 2.28
C ARG A 34 -9.54 0.94 2.80
N VAL A 35 -9.85 -0.03 1.96
CA VAL A 35 -10.52 -1.29 2.34
C VAL A 35 -9.46 -2.39 2.45
N ILE A 36 -9.45 -3.18 3.52
CA ILE A 36 -8.41 -4.18 3.77
C ILE A 36 -9.05 -5.55 3.98
N ALA A 37 -8.64 -6.54 3.19
CA ALA A 37 -8.92 -7.95 3.41
C ALA A 37 -8.02 -8.49 4.53
N ARG A 38 -8.63 -9.11 5.54
CA ARG A 38 -7.96 -9.73 6.69
C ARG A 38 -8.33 -11.21 6.82
N PRO A 39 -7.88 -12.05 5.87
CA PRO A 39 -8.12 -13.47 5.98
C PRO A 39 -7.42 -14.06 7.22
N PHE A 40 -8.04 -15.08 7.79
CA PHE A 40 -7.50 -15.80 8.93
C PHE A 40 -7.85 -17.29 8.86
N ILE A 41 -7.07 -18.08 9.58
CA ILE A 41 -7.25 -19.53 9.74
C ILE A 41 -7.24 -19.89 11.23
N GLY A 42 -7.59 -21.13 11.53
CA GLY A 42 -7.51 -21.70 12.87
C GLY A 42 -8.89 -21.89 13.49
N SER A 43 -8.93 -22.44 14.70
CA SER A 43 -10.19 -22.80 15.34
C SER A 43 -10.07 -22.80 16.85
N ASN A 44 -11.21 -22.88 17.55
CA ASN A 44 -11.26 -23.06 19.00
C ASN A 44 -10.45 -22.00 19.78
N GLY A 45 -10.62 -20.73 19.41
CA GLY A 45 -9.94 -19.60 20.05
C GLY A 45 -8.47 -19.41 19.65
N LYS A 46 -7.93 -20.25 18.77
CA LYS A 46 -6.59 -20.12 18.18
C LYS A 46 -6.68 -19.66 16.74
N TYR A 47 -6.90 -18.36 16.54
CA TYR A 47 -6.99 -17.74 15.22
C TYR A 47 -5.69 -17.03 14.85
N THR A 48 -5.24 -17.24 13.62
CA THR A 48 -4.03 -16.62 13.06
C THR A 48 -4.37 -15.92 11.76
N ARG A 49 -4.01 -14.63 11.65
CA ARG A 49 -4.09 -13.90 10.38
C ARG A 49 -3.09 -14.50 9.40
N THR A 50 -3.49 -14.64 8.14
CA THR A 50 -2.59 -15.16 7.10
C THR A 50 -1.88 -14.01 6.38
N GLU A 51 -0.87 -14.36 5.59
CA GLU A 51 -0.15 -13.41 4.71
C GLU A 51 -0.99 -12.99 3.50
N ASN A 52 -2.18 -13.58 3.28
CA ASN A 52 -3.09 -13.27 2.18
C ASN A 52 -3.82 -11.92 2.36
N ARG A 53 -3.27 -11.04 3.19
CA ARG A 53 -3.77 -9.67 3.35
C ARG A 53 -3.69 -8.95 2.00
N ARG A 54 -4.78 -8.28 1.62
CA ARG A 54 -4.80 -7.41 0.45
C ARG A 54 -5.47 -6.08 0.77
N ASP A 55 -4.88 -5.01 0.27
CA ASP A 55 -5.35 -3.65 0.49
C ASP A 55 -5.93 -3.09 -0.82
N PHE A 56 -7.09 -2.46 -0.73
CA PHE A 56 -7.81 -1.81 -1.82
C PHE A 56 -7.87 -0.32 -1.49
N ALA A 57 -6.83 0.40 -1.92
CA ALA A 57 -6.68 1.83 -1.70
C ALA A 57 -7.47 2.64 -2.72
N LEU A 58 -7.82 3.87 -2.35
CA LEU A 58 -8.35 4.83 -3.30
C LEU A 58 -7.24 5.22 -4.28
N GLN A 59 -7.53 5.09 -5.58
CA GLN A 59 -6.65 5.64 -6.62
C GLN A 59 -6.64 7.17 -6.52
N PRO A 60 -5.50 7.85 -6.78
CA PRO A 60 -5.45 9.30 -6.81
C PRO A 60 -6.55 9.87 -7.74
N VAL A 61 -7.33 10.83 -7.24
CA VAL A 61 -8.53 11.38 -7.91
C VAL A 61 -8.24 12.14 -9.22
N GLY A 62 -6.97 12.38 -9.54
CA GLY A 62 -6.53 13.05 -10.75
C GLY A 62 -5.10 12.67 -11.10
N GLU A 63 -4.54 13.33 -12.11
CA GLU A 63 -3.12 13.24 -12.43
C GLU A 63 -2.27 13.79 -11.27
N THR A 64 -1.32 12.98 -10.82
CA THR A 64 -0.36 13.36 -9.78
C THR A 64 0.91 13.90 -10.41
N ILE A 65 1.75 14.58 -9.62
CA ILE A 65 3.08 14.96 -10.09
C ILE A 65 3.93 13.73 -10.48
N LEU A 66 3.70 12.59 -9.83
CA LEU A 66 4.41 11.34 -10.12
C LEU A 66 4.04 10.82 -11.51
N ASP A 67 2.75 10.89 -11.88
CA ASP A 67 2.29 10.58 -13.23
C ASP A 67 2.96 11.46 -14.29
N ALA A 68 3.00 12.78 -14.03
CA ALA A 68 3.59 13.74 -14.95
C ALA A 68 5.10 13.54 -15.14
N LEU A 69 5.82 13.15 -14.09
CA LEU A 69 7.25 12.81 -14.14
C LEU A 69 7.48 11.53 -14.96
N CYS A 70 6.75 10.46 -14.65
CA CYS A 70 6.80 9.22 -15.43
C CYS A 70 6.42 9.43 -16.90
N GLY A 71 5.42 10.27 -17.18
CA GLY A 71 5.00 10.63 -18.54
C GLY A 71 6.08 11.37 -19.34
N LYS A 72 7.05 12.00 -18.66
CA LYS A 72 8.25 12.59 -19.27
C LYS A 72 9.44 11.62 -19.37
N GLY A 73 9.25 10.36 -18.98
CA GLY A 73 10.29 9.33 -18.98
C GLY A 73 11.29 9.45 -17.83
N MET A 74 10.94 10.18 -16.76
CA MET A 74 11.80 10.33 -15.58
C MET A 74 11.68 9.11 -14.65
N ASP A 75 12.78 8.73 -14.01
CA ASP A 75 12.83 7.65 -13.02
C ASP A 75 12.32 8.15 -11.66
N VAL A 76 11.10 7.73 -11.30
CA VAL A 76 10.44 8.02 -10.03
C VAL A 76 10.59 6.84 -9.07
N VAL A 77 11.44 7.01 -8.07
CA VAL A 77 11.72 6.01 -7.04
C VAL A 77 10.81 6.20 -5.83
N GLY A 78 9.96 5.21 -5.54
CA GLY A 78 9.15 5.15 -4.32
C GLY A 78 9.76 4.24 -3.27
N ILE A 79 10.11 4.78 -2.11
CA ILE A 79 10.74 4.06 -1.00
C ILE A 79 9.74 3.90 0.16
N GLY A 80 9.63 2.68 0.68
CA GLY A 80 8.72 2.32 1.76
C GLY A 80 7.28 2.11 1.25
N LYS A 81 6.31 2.80 1.85
CA LYS A 81 4.87 2.66 1.51
C LYS A 81 4.39 3.59 0.41
N ILE A 82 5.28 4.28 -0.30
CA ILE A 82 4.90 5.24 -1.34
C ILE A 82 4.08 4.56 -2.44
N GLU A 83 4.46 3.35 -2.87
CA GLU A 83 3.70 2.59 -3.86
C GLU A 83 2.26 2.31 -3.39
N ASP A 84 2.09 1.88 -2.14
CA ASP A 84 0.77 1.61 -1.56
C ASP A 84 -0.08 2.88 -1.41
N ILE A 85 0.54 4.03 -1.12
CA ILE A 85 -0.14 5.32 -0.92
C ILE A 85 -0.67 5.84 -2.26
N PHE A 86 0.12 5.68 -3.32
CA PHE A 86 -0.25 6.09 -4.68
C PHE A 86 -0.87 4.96 -5.49
N ALA A 87 -1.22 3.84 -4.85
CA ALA A 87 -1.89 2.71 -5.45
C ALA A 87 -1.23 2.21 -6.76
N HIS A 88 0.10 2.06 -6.71
CA HIS A 88 0.98 1.61 -7.80
C HIS A 88 1.02 2.54 -9.03
N ARG A 89 0.62 3.82 -8.86
CA ARG A 89 0.54 4.79 -9.94
C ARG A 89 1.69 5.80 -9.88
N GLY A 90 2.29 6.10 -11.05
CA GLY A 90 3.33 7.13 -11.18
C GLY A 90 4.69 6.76 -10.60
N ILE A 91 4.99 5.46 -10.41
CA ILE A 91 6.26 5.01 -9.82
C ILE A 91 6.93 4.06 -10.80
N THR A 92 8.22 4.29 -11.10
CA THR A 92 9.02 3.43 -11.98
C THR A 92 9.82 2.40 -11.21
N THR A 93 10.34 2.79 -10.03
CA THR A 93 11.17 1.93 -9.19
C THR A 93 10.60 1.90 -7.78
N VAL A 94 10.40 0.70 -7.23
CA VAL A 94 9.88 0.50 -5.87
C VAL A 94 10.97 -0.13 -5.02
N ASP A 95 11.19 0.42 -3.83
CA ASP A 95 12.06 -0.17 -2.81
C ASP A 95 11.36 -0.25 -1.45
N HIS A 96 11.04 -1.45 -1.01
CA HIS A 96 10.31 -1.67 0.23
C HIS A 96 11.24 -1.66 1.45
N THR A 97 10.83 -0.95 2.50
CA THR A 97 11.61 -0.79 3.73
C THR A 97 10.81 -1.26 4.94
N LYS A 98 11.50 -1.72 5.99
CA LYS A 98 10.85 -2.28 7.19
C LYS A 98 10.63 -1.26 8.29
N ASN A 99 11.47 -0.24 8.34
CA ASN A 99 11.51 0.78 9.38
C ASN A 99 12.12 2.08 8.82
N ASN A 100 12.17 3.13 9.64
CA ASN A 100 12.68 4.43 9.24
C ASN A 100 14.18 4.43 8.91
N HIS A 101 15.00 3.64 9.62
CA HIS A 101 16.43 3.55 9.34
C HIS A 101 16.69 2.95 7.96
N ASP A 102 16.00 1.85 7.62
CA ASP A 102 16.04 1.24 6.29
C ASP A 102 15.60 2.23 5.20
N GLY A 103 14.55 3.03 5.48
CA GLY A 103 14.09 4.12 4.62
C GLY A 103 15.17 5.14 4.30
N ILE A 104 15.91 5.57 5.33
CA ILE A 104 16.99 6.55 5.18
C ILE A 104 18.17 5.93 4.42
N GLU A 105 18.60 4.71 4.75
CA GLU A 105 19.70 4.03 4.07
C GLU A 105 19.40 3.80 2.58
N SER A 106 18.17 3.39 2.25
CA SER A 106 17.71 3.27 0.86
C SER A 106 17.79 4.62 0.14
N THR A 107 17.30 5.70 0.76
CA THR A 107 17.35 7.05 0.18
C THR A 107 18.80 7.47 -0.10
N LEU A 108 19.69 7.26 0.86
CA LEU A 108 21.12 7.56 0.70
C LEU A 108 21.79 6.71 -0.39
N ARG A 109 21.37 5.46 -0.55
CA ARG A 109 21.87 4.57 -1.61
C ARG A 109 21.52 5.13 -3.00
N PHE A 110 20.27 5.47 -3.25
CA PHE A 110 19.85 6.06 -4.54
C PHE A 110 20.58 7.37 -4.85
N LEU A 111 20.74 8.24 -3.84
CA LEU A 111 21.52 9.47 -3.98
C LEU A 111 22.99 9.22 -4.34
N LYS A 112 23.65 8.25 -3.69
CA LYS A 112 25.05 7.88 -3.96
C LYS A 112 25.24 7.25 -5.33
N GLU A 113 24.26 6.44 -5.77
CA GLU A 113 24.26 5.81 -7.08
C GLU A 113 23.95 6.80 -8.21
N GLY A 114 23.44 8.00 -7.90
CA GLY A 114 23.00 8.97 -8.90
C GLY A 114 21.82 8.48 -9.73
N ARG A 115 20.95 7.65 -9.12
CA ARG A 115 19.77 7.05 -9.75
C ARG A 115 18.48 7.59 -9.14
N GLY A 116 17.42 7.61 -9.93
CA GLY A 116 16.14 8.21 -9.56
C GLY A 116 16.16 9.73 -9.78
N ASP A 117 15.53 10.17 -10.87
CA ASP A 117 15.32 11.60 -11.15
C ASP A 117 14.43 12.26 -10.08
N PHE A 118 13.55 11.48 -9.46
CA PHE A 118 12.78 11.87 -8.29
C PHE A 118 12.74 10.73 -7.27
N ILE A 119 13.17 11.00 -6.04
CA ILE A 119 13.18 10.02 -4.95
C ILE A 119 12.16 10.46 -3.90
N PHE A 120 11.19 9.60 -3.60
CA PHE A 120 10.17 9.84 -2.59
C PHE A 120 10.20 8.74 -1.54
N THR A 121 10.41 9.11 -0.28
CA THR A 121 10.51 8.18 0.85
C THR A 121 9.41 8.42 1.87
N ASN A 122 8.74 7.36 2.30
CA ASN A 122 7.84 7.38 3.45
C ASN A 122 8.50 6.77 4.69
N LEU A 123 8.65 7.56 5.76
CA LEU A 123 9.18 7.14 7.07
C LEU A 123 8.02 6.89 8.04
N VAL A 124 7.47 5.67 8.00
CA VAL A 124 6.17 5.34 8.61
C VAL A 124 6.21 5.13 10.12
N ASP A 125 7.36 4.85 10.73
CA ASP A 125 7.39 4.43 12.14
C ASP A 125 6.89 5.53 13.09
N PHE A 126 7.03 6.80 12.70
CA PHE A 126 6.52 7.93 13.49
C PHE A 126 5.00 7.84 13.69
N ASP A 127 4.26 7.46 12.64
CA ASP A 127 2.81 7.26 12.69
C ASP A 127 2.46 5.89 13.31
N MET A 128 3.17 4.83 12.91
CA MET A 128 2.80 3.46 13.27
C MET A 128 3.15 3.05 14.70
N LEU A 129 4.24 3.60 15.26
CA LEU A 129 4.75 3.19 16.58
C LEU A 129 4.57 4.25 17.67
N TYR A 130 4.48 5.53 17.30
CA TYR A 130 4.54 6.65 18.25
C TYR A 130 3.37 7.65 18.12
N GLY A 131 2.53 7.51 17.10
CA GLY A 131 1.40 8.40 16.80
C GLY A 131 0.19 8.22 17.71
#